data_AF-A0A3M2W540-F1
#
_entry.id   AF-A0A3M2W540-F1
#
_cell.length_a   1.000
_cell.length_b   1.000
_cell.length_c   1.000
_cell.angle_alpha   90.00
_cell.angle_beta   90.00
_cell.angle_gamma   90.00
#
_symmetry.space_group_name_H-M   'P 1'
#
loop_
_entity.id
_entity.type
_entity.pdbx_description
1 polymer ?
#
loop_
_entity_poly.entity_id
_entity_poly.type
_entity_poly.pdbx_seq_one_letter_code
_entity_poly.pdbx_strand_id
1 'polypeptide(L)'
;EMLAGQLASWSQRALPGFAALGGMVVPALIYVAFNWGQPDTLGGWAIPAATDIAFALGVLSLLGKRVPLSLKIFLSALAILDDLGAVLIIALFYTSDLSVPMLLAALGSIAVLVALNRLGVKKLLPYLLIGALLWFFMLQSGIHATLAGVALALCIPLGKPDEEASSPLLHLEEKLHPCRLCE
;
A
#
# COMPACT_ATOMS: atom_id res chain seq x y z
N GLU A 1 11.01 -3.55 4.25
CA GLU A 1 11.44 -2.15 4.01
C GLU A 1 11.45 -1.26 5.27
N MET A 2 10.30 -0.90 5.87
CA MET A 2 10.25 0.13 6.93
C MET A 2 10.83 -0.29 8.30
N LEU A 3 10.80 -1.59 8.63
CA LEU A 3 11.32 -2.15 9.90
C LEU A 3 12.63 -2.94 9.75
N ALA A 4 12.93 -3.46 8.54
CA ALA A 4 14.05 -4.37 8.30
C ALA A 4 14.75 -4.18 6.94
N GLY A 5 14.42 -3.12 6.17
CA GLY A 5 14.99 -2.86 4.84
C GLY A 5 15.75 -1.54 4.75
N GLN A 6 16.13 -1.14 3.54
CA GLN A 6 16.95 0.05 3.27
C GLN A 6 16.21 1.38 3.53
N LEU A 7 14.91 1.33 3.81
CA LEU A 7 14.12 2.47 4.29
C LEU A 7 14.13 2.62 5.83
N ALA A 8 14.98 1.93 6.58
CA ALA A 8 15.02 2.06 8.05
C ALA A 8 15.54 3.42 8.55
N SER A 9 16.38 4.13 7.78
CA SER A 9 16.95 5.43 8.19
C SER A 9 16.19 6.63 7.62
N TRP A 10 16.01 7.69 8.42
CA TRP A 10 15.28 8.91 8.01
C TRP A 10 15.87 9.60 6.77
N SER A 11 17.20 9.55 6.57
CA SER A 11 17.85 10.19 5.42
C SER A 11 17.60 9.43 4.10
N GLN A 12 17.49 8.10 4.16
CA GLN A 12 17.18 7.26 2.99
C GLN A 12 15.69 7.29 2.62
N ARG A 13 14.80 7.65 3.56
CA ARG A 13 13.36 7.86 3.29
C ARG A 13 13.03 9.23 2.70
N ALA A 14 13.78 10.26 3.08
CA ALA A 14 13.48 11.64 2.68
C ALA A 14 13.61 11.81 1.16
N LEU A 15 14.66 11.27 0.54
CA LEU A 15 14.92 11.44 -0.89
C LEU A 15 13.82 10.80 -1.77
N PRO A 16 13.43 9.52 -1.60
CA PRO A 16 12.29 8.94 -2.30
C PRO A 16 10.96 9.62 -1.93
N GLY A 17 10.79 10.03 -0.67
CA GLY A 17 9.59 10.69 -0.19
C GLY A 17 9.31 12.02 -0.89
N PHE A 18 10.30 12.91 -0.95
CA PHE A 18 10.17 14.18 -1.65
C PHE A 18 10.06 14.00 -3.17
N ALA A 19 10.76 13.01 -3.74
CA ALA A 19 10.67 12.70 -5.16
C ALA A 19 9.27 12.20 -5.55
N ALA A 20 8.66 11.31 -4.75
CA ALA A 20 7.28 10.85 -4.96
C ALA A 20 6.27 11.98 -4.76
N LEU A 21 6.40 12.79 -3.70
CA LEU A 21 5.53 13.95 -3.49
C LEU A 21 5.57 14.93 -4.67
N GLY A 22 6.76 15.24 -5.18
CA GLY A 22 6.90 16.05 -6.40
C GLY A 22 6.30 15.38 -7.63
N GLY A 23 6.54 14.06 -7.78
CA GLY A 23 6.01 13.23 -8.86
C GLY A 23 4.49 13.16 -8.88
N MET A 24 3.82 13.27 -7.73
CA MET A 24 2.36 13.26 -7.63
C MET A 24 1.76 14.67 -7.79
N VAL A 25 2.35 15.67 -7.12
CA VAL A 25 1.83 17.05 -7.06
C VAL A 25 1.95 17.76 -8.41
N VAL A 26 3.07 17.60 -9.12
CA VAL A 26 3.32 18.32 -10.38
C VAL A 26 2.31 17.91 -11.48
N PRO A 27 2.10 16.62 -11.80
CA PRO A 27 1.11 16.20 -12.78
C PRO A 27 -0.33 16.56 -12.38
N ALA A 28 -0.65 16.45 -11.09
CA ALA A 28 -1.95 16.85 -10.55
C ALA A 28 -2.22 18.35 -10.78
N LEU A 29 -1.26 19.21 -10.46
CA LEU A 29 -1.40 20.66 -10.66
C LEU A 29 -1.51 21.03 -12.14
N ILE A 30 -0.73 20.37 -13.00
CA ILE A 30 -0.83 20.55 -14.46
C ILE A 30 -2.25 20.19 -14.92
N TYR A 31 -2.76 19.02 -14.50
CA TYR A 31 -4.11 18.59 -14.88
C TYR A 31 -5.20 19.56 -14.41
N VAL A 32 -5.12 20.03 -13.16
CA VAL A 32 -6.07 21.00 -12.60
C VAL A 32 -5.99 22.32 -13.35
N ALA A 33 -4.80 22.80 -13.70
CA ALA A 33 -4.63 24.02 -14.47
C ALA A 33 -5.26 23.93 -15.87
N PHE A 34 -5.14 22.78 -16.55
CA PHE A 34 -5.76 22.56 -17.85
C PHE A 34 -7.28 22.34 -17.79
N ASN A 35 -7.79 21.76 -16.71
CA ASN A 35 -9.22 21.50 -16.51
C ASN A 35 -9.92 22.62 -15.71
N TRP A 36 -9.26 23.76 -15.53
CA TRP A 36 -9.80 24.87 -14.77
C TRP A 36 -11.09 25.41 -15.42
N GLY A 37 -12.21 25.32 -14.70
CA GLY A 37 -13.53 25.74 -15.20
C GLY A 37 -14.42 24.62 -15.75
N GLN A 38 -13.96 23.36 -15.74
CA GLN A 38 -14.78 22.18 -16.09
C GLN A 38 -15.05 21.33 -14.84
N PRO A 39 -16.15 21.57 -14.09
CA PRO A 39 -16.43 20.86 -12.84
C PRO A 39 -16.54 19.34 -13.01
N ASP A 40 -16.96 18.87 -14.19
CA ASP A 40 -17.10 17.43 -14.47
C ASP A 40 -15.76 16.69 -14.57
N THR A 41 -14.69 17.37 -15.00
CA THR A 41 -13.36 16.74 -15.22
C THR A 41 -12.35 17.04 -14.12
N LEU A 42 -12.59 18.05 -13.29
CA LEU A 42 -11.71 18.46 -12.20
C LEU A 42 -11.45 17.35 -11.17
N GLY A 43 -12.41 16.44 -11.01
CA GLY A 43 -12.26 15.27 -10.14
C GLY A 43 -11.16 14.29 -10.57
N GLY A 44 -10.81 14.28 -11.86
CA GLY A 44 -9.82 13.35 -12.43
C GLY A 44 -8.35 13.68 -12.13
N TRP A 45 -8.06 14.62 -11.22
CA TRP A 45 -6.69 15.09 -10.96
C TRP A 45 -5.75 14.01 -10.42
N ALA A 46 -6.28 12.96 -9.80
CA ALA A 46 -5.49 11.83 -9.31
C ALA A 46 -5.10 10.83 -10.42
N ILE A 47 -5.75 10.87 -11.59
CA ILE A 47 -5.47 9.97 -12.72
C ILE A 47 -4.02 10.09 -13.23
N PRO A 48 -3.48 11.29 -13.54
CA PRO A 48 -2.10 11.45 -14.02
C PRO A 48 -1.04 11.26 -12.94
N ALA A 49 -1.46 11.15 -11.67
CA ALA A 49 -0.58 10.97 -10.54
C ALA A 49 -0.36 9.49 -10.18
N ALA A 50 -1.10 8.57 -10.81
CA ALA A 50 -0.96 7.14 -10.56
C ALA A 50 0.20 6.52 -11.37
N THR A 51 1.06 5.73 -10.72
CA THR A 51 2.23 5.10 -11.33
C THR A 51 2.14 3.57 -11.25
N ASP A 52 2.06 2.87 -12.39
CA ASP A 52 2.03 1.40 -12.41
C ASP A 52 3.42 0.78 -12.14
N ILE A 53 3.61 0.27 -10.92
CA ILE A 53 4.83 -0.39 -10.47
C ILE A 53 5.15 -1.67 -11.25
N ALA A 54 4.14 -2.45 -11.65
CA ALA A 54 4.35 -3.72 -12.34
C ALA A 54 4.90 -3.47 -13.75
N PHE A 55 4.36 -2.46 -14.43
CA PHE A 55 4.88 -2.03 -15.72
C PHE A 55 6.30 -1.46 -15.61
N ALA A 56 6.54 -0.55 -14.65
CA ALA A 56 7.85 0.06 -14.46
C ALA A 56 8.95 -0.98 -14.17
N LEU A 57 8.67 -1.93 -13.26
CA LEU A 57 9.61 -3.02 -12.94
C LEU A 57 9.74 -4.04 -14.08
N GLY A 58 8.68 -4.27 -14.87
CA GLY A 58 8.72 -5.10 -16.08
C GLY A 58 9.62 -4.52 -17.17
N VAL A 59 9.55 -3.22 -17.42
CA VAL A 59 10.48 -2.54 -18.36
C VAL A 59 11.91 -2.59 -17.81
N LEU A 60 12.08 -2.43 -16.50
CA LEU A 60 13.39 -2.51 -15.85
C LEU A 60 14.02 -3.91 -15.94
N SER A 61 13.21 -4.97 -15.95
CA SER A 61 13.71 -6.34 -16.11
C SER A 61 14.17 -6.62 -17.54
N LEU A 62 13.49 -6.06 -18.55
CA LEU A 62 13.90 -6.14 -19.96
C LEU A 62 15.27 -5.47 -20.23
N LEU A 63 15.62 -4.43 -19.48
CA LEU A 63 16.93 -3.77 -19.56
C LEU A 63 18.07 -4.61 -18.93
N GLY A 64 17.74 -5.73 -18.28
CA GLY A 64 18.68 -6.75 -17.82
C GLY A 64 19.74 -6.21 -16.84
N LYS A 65 21.01 -6.48 -17.17
CA LYS A 65 22.19 -6.14 -16.34
C LYS A 65 22.64 -4.68 -16.46
N ARG A 66 22.06 -3.90 -17.37
CA ARG A 66 22.46 -2.49 -17.60
C ARG A 66 21.96 -1.54 -16.51
N VAL A 67 20.97 -1.97 -15.73
CA VAL A 67 20.41 -1.17 -14.63
C VAL A 67 20.97 -1.68 -13.30
N PRO A 68 21.63 -0.82 -12.50
CA PRO A 68 22.17 -1.23 -11.20
C PRO A 68 21.04 -1.57 -10.22
N LEU A 69 21.30 -2.51 -9.31
CA LEU A 69 20.32 -2.99 -8.32
C LEU A 69 19.76 -1.85 -7.45
N SER A 70 20.60 -0.85 -7.13
CA SER A 70 20.22 0.34 -6.38
C SER A 70 19.09 1.14 -7.05
N LEU A 71 19.08 1.25 -8.39
CA LEU A 71 18.01 1.93 -9.14
C LEU A 71 16.69 1.15 -9.07
N LYS A 72 16.75 -0.19 -9.09
CA LYS A 72 15.55 -1.03 -8.97
C LYS A 72 14.88 -0.86 -7.60
N ILE A 73 15.69 -0.85 -6.55
CA ILE A 73 15.22 -0.63 -5.16
C ILE A 73 14.66 0.79 -5.00
N PHE A 74 15.38 1.80 -5.51
CA PHE A 74 14.93 3.19 -5.45
C PHE A 74 13.59 3.41 -6.17
N LEU A 75 13.46 2.91 -7.40
CA LEU A 75 12.22 3.02 -8.18
C LEU A 75 11.06 2.27 -7.53
N SER A 76 11.33 1.07 -6.99
CA SER A 76 10.31 0.32 -6.24
C SER A 76 9.84 1.09 -5.01
N ALA A 77 10.76 1.70 -4.25
CA ALA A 77 10.41 2.50 -3.07
C ALA A 77 9.62 3.76 -3.44
N LEU A 78 10.02 4.46 -4.50
CA LEU A 78 9.30 5.63 -5.02
C LEU A 78 7.88 5.26 -5.47
N ALA A 79 7.73 4.19 -6.24
CA ALA A 79 6.43 3.74 -6.75
C ALA A 79 5.48 3.29 -5.62
N ILE A 80 5.96 2.53 -4.63
CA ILE A 80 5.15 2.11 -3.47
C ILE A 80 4.64 3.34 -2.69
N LEU A 81 5.51 4.34 -2.50
CA LEU A 81 5.17 5.52 -1.72
C LEU A 81 4.17 6.43 -2.46
N ASP A 82 4.32 6.54 -3.78
CA ASP A 82 3.39 7.25 -4.68
C ASP A 82 2.00 6.59 -4.69
N ASP A 83 1.92 5.26 -4.87
CA ASP A 83 0.67 4.49 -4.84
C ASP A 83 -0.06 4.61 -3.49
N LEU A 84 0.68 4.50 -2.38
CA LEU A 84 0.10 4.67 -1.04
C LEU A 84 -0.41 6.10 -0.83
N GLY A 85 0.33 7.10 -1.32
CA GLY A 85 -0.05 8.51 -1.28
C GLY A 85 -1.33 8.78 -2.06
N ALA A 86 -1.41 8.29 -3.30
CA ALA A 86 -2.57 8.41 -4.16
C ALA A 86 -3.81 7.74 -3.53
N VAL A 87 -3.67 6.52 -3.00
CA VAL A 87 -4.75 5.81 -2.30
C VAL A 87 -5.24 6.59 -1.07
N LEU A 88 -4.33 7.17 -0.28
CA LEU A 88 -4.69 7.98 0.90
C LEU A 88 -5.43 9.25 0.51
N ILE A 89 -4.98 9.93 -0.54
CA ILE A 89 -5.63 11.14 -1.06
C ILE A 89 -7.03 10.82 -1.57
N ILE A 90 -7.17 9.80 -2.42
CA ILE A 90 -8.49 9.39 -2.94
C ILE A 90 -9.37 8.99 -1.75
N ALA A 91 -8.85 8.28 -0.77
CA ALA A 91 -9.60 7.94 0.43
C ALA A 91 -10.09 9.16 1.23
N LEU A 92 -9.29 10.22 1.36
CA LEU A 92 -9.69 11.41 2.12
C LEU A 92 -10.63 12.33 1.34
N PHE A 93 -10.45 12.48 0.03
CA PHE A 93 -11.18 13.46 -0.78
C PHE A 93 -12.42 12.89 -1.48
N TYR A 94 -12.51 11.57 -1.71
CA TYR A 94 -13.61 10.92 -2.43
C TYR A 94 -14.57 10.09 -1.54
N THR A 95 -14.46 10.20 -0.21
CA THR A 95 -15.40 9.55 0.70
C THR A 95 -16.74 10.29 0.68
N SER A 96 -17.75 9.68 0.07
CA SER A 96 -19.04 10.34 -0.19
C SER A 96 -20.17 9.86 0.74
N ASP A 97 -20.13 8.61 1.22
CA ASP A 97 -21.23 7.99 1.96
C ASP A 97 -20.73 7.19 3.18
N LEU A 98 -20.61 7.87 4.32
CA LEU A 98 -20.17 7.22 5.56
C LEU A 98 -21.34 6.55 6.29
N SER A 99 -21.37 5.22 6.25
CA SER A 99 -22.24 4.43 7.12
C SER A 99 -21.59 4.25 8.50
N VAL A 100 -22.06 5.03 9.48
CA VAL A 100 -21.66 4.93 10.90
C VAL A 100 -21.70 3.49 11.47
N PRO A 101 -22.75 2.67 11.25
CA PRO A 101 -22.77 1.31 11.79
C PRO A 101 -21.70 0.40 11.16
N MET A 102 -21.40 0.57 9.86
CA MET A 102 -20.36 -0.20 9.19
C MET A 102 -18.96 0.23 9.62
N LEU A 103 -18.77 1.52 9.91
CA LEU A 103 -17.57 2.08 10.52
C LEU A 103 -17.28 1.46 11.91
N LEU A 104 -18.31 1.32 12.74
CA LEU A 104 -18.19 0.63 14.04
C LEU A 104 -17.83 -0.85 13.89
N ALA A 105 -18.44 -1.54 12.92
CA ALA A 105 -18.11 -2.94 12.62
C ALA A 105 -16.67 -3.11 12.10
N ALA A 106 -16.19 -2.17 11.27
CA ALA A 106 -14.81 -2.13 10.81
C ALA A 106 -13.82 -1.90 11.97
N LEU A 107 -14.09 -0.94 12.85
CA LEU A 107 -13.31 -0.70 14.07
C LEU A 107 -13.28 -1.93 14.99
N GLY A 108 -14.42 -2.61 15.16
CA GLY A 108 -14.50 -3.87 15.90
C GLY A 108 -13.62 -4.95 15.28
N SER A 109 -13.63 -5.09 13.96
CA SER A 109 -12.79 -6.05 13.24
C SER A 109 -11.29 -5.76 13.41
N ILE A 110 -10.89 -4.49 13.35
CA ILE A 110 -9.51 -4.06 13.65
C ILE A 110 -9.13 -4.41 15.10
N ALA A 111 -10.01 -4.15 16.07
CA ALA A 111 -9.75 -4.48 17.47
C ALA A 111 -9.52 -5.99 17.67
N VAL A 112 -10.28 -6.85 16.97
CA VAL A 112 -10.07 -8.30 17.00
C VAL A 112 -8.72 -8.67 16.36
N LEU A 113 -8.35 -8.09 15.22
CA LEU A 113 -7.04 -8.33 14.59
C LEU A 113 -5.88 -7.94 15.52
N VAL A 114 -5.98 -6.78 16.18
CA VAL A 114 -4.99 -6.32 17.16
C VAL A 114 -4.95 -7.25 18.38
N ALA A 115 -6.10 -7.73 18.86
CA ALA A 115 -6.16 -8.68 19.95
C ALA A 115 -5.48 -10.01 19.58
N LEU A 116 -5.74 -10.55 18.39
CA LEU A 116 -5.07 -11.77 17.90
C LEU A 116 -3.55 -11.59 17.80
N ASN A 117 -3.10 -10.43 17.33
CA ASN A 117 -1.68 -10.09 17.27
C ASN A 117 -1.06 -10.04 18.68
N ARG A 118 -1.71 -9.36 19.63
CA ARG A 118 -1.25 -9.30 21.03
C ARG A 118 -1.27 -10.66 21.74
N LEU A 119 -2.19 -11.54 21.37
CA LEU A 119 -2.27 -12.91 21.87
C LEU A 119 -1.23 -13.85 21.21
N GLY A 120 -0.44 -13.36 20.26
CA GLY A 120 0.63 -14.12 19.62
C GLY A 120 0.13 -15.24 18.72
N VAL A 121 -1.07 -15.12 18.15
CA VAL A 121 -1.63 -16.14 17.24
C VAL A 121 -0.82 -16.17 15.95
N LYS A 122 -0.03 -17.23 15.74
CA LYS A 122 0.77 -17.42 14.51
C LYS A 122 -0.02 -17.99 13.33
N LYS A 123 -1.30 -18.35 13.51
CA LYS A 123 -2.14 -18.92 12.43
C LYS A 123 -2.64 -17.79 11.53
N LEU A 124 -2.44 -17.94 10.22
CA LEU A 124 -2.81 -16.95 9.20
C LEU A 124 -4.32 -16.91 8.89
N LEU A 125 -4.99 -18.05 8.93
CA LEU A 125 -6.42 -18.19 8.58
C LEU A 125 -7.35 -17.22 9.33
N PRO A 126 -7.26 -17.06 10.67
CA PRO A 126 -8.06 -16.09 11.42
C PRO A 126 -7.90 -14.66 10.92
N TYR A 127 -6.67 -14.24 10.59
CA TYR A 127 -6.40 -12.90 10.06
C TYR A 127 -7.05 -12.70 8.71
N LEU A 128 -6.96 -13.67 7.80
CA LEU A 128 -7.59 -13.57 6.47
C LEU A 128 -9.12 -13.51 6.55
N LEU A 129 -9.74 -14.31 7.42
CA LEU A 129 -11.19 -14.29 7.61
C LEU A 129 -11.67 -12.95 8.17
N ILE A 130 -11.02 -12.44 9.21
CA ILE A 130 -11.38 -11.15 9.81
C ILE A 130 -11.02 -10.00 8.85
N GLY A 131 -9.94 -10.13 8.08
CA GLY A 131 -9.57 -9.20 7.03
C GLY A 131 -10.60 -9.11 5.91
N ALA A 132 -11.18 -10.24 5.50
CA ALA A 132 -12.28 -10.26 4.53
C ALA A 132 -13.56 -9.59 5.08
N LEU A 133 -13.85 -9.80 6.36
CA LEU A 133 -14.92 -9.09 7.07
C LEU A 133 -14.66 -7.58 7.15
N LEU A 134 -13.44 -7.17 7.50
CA LEU A 134 -13.02 -5.77 7.52
C LEU A 134 -13.17 -5.14 6.14
N TRP A 135 -12.75 -5.83 5.09
CA TRP A 135 -12.89 -5.40 3.70
C TRP A 135 -14.36 -5.17 3.33
N PHE A 136 -15.25 -6.10 3.70
CA PHE A 136 -16.69 -5.97 3.46
C PHE A 136 -17.29 -4.76 4.20
N PHE A 137 -16.95 -4.58 5.48
CA PHE A 137 -17.46 -3.44 6.26
C PHE A 137 -16.93 -2.10 5.76
N MET A 138 -15.68 -2.05 5.30
CA MET A 138 -15.12 -0.83 4.71
C MET A 138 -15.78 -0.50 3.36
N LEU A 139 -16.00 -1.51 2.51
CA LEU A 139 -16.74 -1.36 1.26
C LEU A 139 -18.15 -0.80 1.48
N GLN A 140 -18.86 -1.29 2.50
CA GLN A 140 -20.20 -0.82 2.88
C GLN A 140 -20.20 0.49 3.67
N SER A 141 -19.06 0.91 4.25
CA SER A 141 -18.95 2.17 4.98
C SER A 141 -18.58 3.35 4.09
N GLY A 142 -18.44 3.15 2.78
CA GLY A 142 -17.95 4.16 1.85
C GLY A 142 -16.45 4.45 2.00
N ILE A 143 -15.76 3.72 2.87
CA ILE A 143 -14.31 3.80 3.00
C ILE A 143 -13.70 2.86 1.96
N HIS A 144 -12.55 3.26 1.42
CA HIS A 144 -11.86 2.48 0.41
C HIS A 144 -11.46 1.10 0.95
N ALA A 145 -11.93 0.06 0.28
CA ALA A 145 -11.67 -1.32 0.66
C ALA A 145 -10.17 -1.68 0.60
N THR A 146 -9.36 -0.90 -0.14
CA THR A 146 -7.90 -1.00 -0.18
C THR A 146 -7.24 -0.72 1.18
N LEU A 147 -7.80 0.22 1.97
CA LEU A 147 -7.31 0.52 3.32
C LEU A 147 -7.51 -0.68 4.27
N ALA A 148 -8.52 -1.52 4.04
CA ALA A 148 -8.71 -2.76 4.80
C ALA A 148 -7.52 -3.71 4.65
N GLY A 149 -7.00 -3.82 3.42
CA GLY A 149 -5.82 -4.63 3.12
C GLY A 149 -4.56 -4.11 3.81
N VAL A 150 -4.34 -2.79 3.79
CA VAL A 150 -3.22 -2.16 4.50
C VAL A 150 -3.33 -2.36 6.00
N ALA A 151 -4.51 -2.13 6.60
CA ALA A 151 -4.75 -2.33 8.01
C ALA A 151 -4.55 -3.79 8.44
N LEU A 152 -5.02 -4.74 7.62
CA LEU A 152 -4.78 -6.16 7.82
C LEU A 152 -3.28 -6.48 7.81
N ALA A 153 -2.56 -6.04 6.78
CA ALA A 153 -1.12 -6.30 6.63
C ALA A 153 -0.31 -5.78 7.82
N LEU A 154 -0.67 -4.61 8.37
CA LEU A 154 -0.05 -4.04 9.57
C LEU A 154 -0.37 -4.83 10.85
N CYS A 155 -1.49 -5.54 10.89
CA CYS A 155 -1.92 -6.32 12.05
C CYS A 155 -1.38 -7.75 12.07
N ILE A 156 -0.94 -8.31 10.93
CA ILE A 156 -0.35 -9.65 10.93
C ILE A 156 1.04 -9.56 11.57
N PRO A 157 1.37 -10.44 12.54
CA PRO A 157 2.66 -10.38 13.23
C PRO A 157 3.83 -10.67 12.27
N LEU A 158 4.81 -9.75 12.22
CA LEU A 158 6.15 -10.05 11.75
C LEU A 158 6.85 -10.89 12.83
N GLY A 159 7.23 -12.12 12.50
CA GLY A 159 8.04 -12.96 13.40
C GLY A 159 9.33 -12.27 13.83
N LYS A 160 9.88 -12.66 14.99
CA LYS A 160 11.18 -12.16 15.47
C LYS A 160 12.31 -12.60 14.50
N PRO A 161 13.42 -11.83 14.39
CA PRO A 161 14.54 -12.14 13.51
C PRO A 161 15.17 -13.53 13.73
N ASP A 162 15.05 -14.08 14.94
CA ASP A 162 15.59 -15.40 15.32
C ASP A 162 14.68 -16.59 14.92
N GLU A 163 13.47 -16.30 14.41
CA GLU A 163 12.48 -17.29 13.96
C GLU A 163 11.98 -16.96 12.53
N GLU A 164 12.89 -16.56 11.63
CA GLU A 164 12.59 -16.29 10.21
C GLU A 164 11.83 -17.43 9.52
N ALA A 165 12.05 -18.69 9.96
CA ALA A 165 11.36 -19.88 9.44
C ALA A 165 9.87 -19.99 9.83
N SER A 166 9.36 -19.17 10.77
CA SER A 166 8.00 -19.32 11.35
C SER A 166 7.11 -18.07 11.24
N SER A 167 7.53 -17.05 10.48
CA SER A 167 6.78 -15.79 10.36
C SER A 167 5.61 -15.95 9.37
N PRO A 168 4.34 -15.83 9.81
CA PRO A 168 3.19 -16.01 8.94
C PRO A 168 3.08 -14.91 7.86
N LEU A 169 3.67 -13.73 8.09
CA LEU A 169 3.77 -12.67 7.08
C LEU A 169 4.74 -13.03 5.96
N LEU A 170 5.94 -13.52 6.30
CA LEU A 170 6.92 -13.95 5.30
C LEU A 170 6.40 -15.15 4.50
N HIS A 171 5.71 -16.09 5.15
CA HIS A 171 5.11 -17.22 4.44
C HIS A 171 3.97 -16.78 3.50
N LEU A 172 3.22 -15.73 3.86
CA LEU A 172 2.20 -15.15 2.98
C LEU A 172 2.85 -14.38 1.81
N GLU A 173 3.91 -13.61 2.09
CA GLU A 173 4.69 -12.88 1.08
C GLU A 173 5.33 -13.84 0.07
N GLU A 174 5.95 -14.93 0.54
CA GLU A 174 6.57 -15.96 -0.29
C GLU A 174 5.53 -16.68 -1.18
N LYS A 175 4.32 -16.92 -0.66
CA LYS A 175 3.22 -17.49 -1.46
C LYS A 175 2.58 -16.52 -2.44
N LEU A 176 2.59 -15.22 -2.14
CA LEU A 176 2.09 -14.16 -3.02
C LEU A 176 3.13 -13.74 -4.07
N HIS A 177 4.42 -14.03 -3.84
CA HIS A 177 5.53 -13.87 -4.78
C HIS A 177 6.05 -15.21 -5.36
N PRO A 178 5.23 -16.02 -6.07
CA PRO A 178 5.71 -17.30 -6.61
C PRO A 178 6.65 -17.17 -7.82
N CYS A 179 6.86 -15.96 -8.37
CA CYS A 179 7.62 -15.78 -9.60
C CYS A 179 8.56 -14.58 -9.53
N ARG A 180 9.81 -14.81 -9.07
CA ARG A 180 10.92 -13.90 -9.39
C ARG A 180 12.31 -14.51 -9.51
N LEU A 181 12.43 -15.84 -9.49
CA LEU A 181 13.71 -16.56 -9.66
C LEU A 181 13.57 -17.78 -10.59
N CYS A 182 12.79 -17.65 -11.66
CA CYS A 182 13.10 -18.36 -12.90
C CYS A 182 13.65 -17.32 -13.87
N GLU A 183 14.98 -17.38 -14.04
CA GLU A 183 15.87 -16.63 -14.94
C GLU A 183 16.39 -15.25 -14.51
#